data_AF-A0A916SRV7-F1
#
_entry.id   AF-A0A916SRV7-F1
#
_cell.length_a   1.000
_cell.length_b   1.000
_cell.length_c   1.000
_cell.angle_alpha   90.00
_cell.angle_beta   90.00
_cell.angle_gamma   90.00
#
_symmetry.space_group_name_H-M   'P 1'
#
loop_
_entity.id
_entity.type
_entity.pdbx_description
1 polymer ?
#
loop_
_entity_poly.entity_id
_entity_poly.type
_entity_poly.pdbx_seq_one_letter_code
_entity_poly.pdbx_strand_id
1 'polypeptide(L)'
;MMIVLKLAATNMGPVTLHVKGLGARPVVFRGGRNLVRYCLTKGQVVVLIYDGTSWVMANEATVPSVPPVVYVRPDGNDANSGDANTPGEALQTISAAIDKLESYVLPPAGGIVQLGIPGTYASVRRAFVGTISIIGDEANPEYYVISNSPGDYTPVALIGGTVTMRGVHLKNVTVNAWVVVFSINLGGTARCYNMILETTENGVYSFIADHASYLEIGTGCVLRSASLGAFLAQNGSQIVLSGGGTITIDNDATYSIACATAQTGSCITTSAGPISGNATGARYYCATNGVIWVNGDQNFFPGTIPGTADTNTGGRYA
;
A
#
# COMPACT_ATOMS: atom_id res chain seq x y z
N MET A 1 5.88 -40.30 20.58
CA MET A 1 4.45 -40.57 20.27
C MET A 1 4.05 -39.72 19.07
N MET A 2 3.21 -40.24 18.17
CA MET A 2 2.72 -39.51 17.00
C MET A 2 1.20 -39.41 17.04
N ILE A 3 0.66 -38.23 16.73
CA ILE A 3 -0.78 -38.00 16.59
C ILE A 3 -1.04 -37.33 15.24
N VAL A 4 -2.11 -37.78 14.57
CA VAL A 4 -2.65 -37.13 13.38
C VAL A 4 -4.01 -36.57 13.76
N LEU A 5 -4.23 -35.28 13.53
CA LEU A 5 -5.48 -34.62 13.90
C LEU A 5 -5.96 -33.70 12.79
N LYS A 6 -7.28 -33.67 12.59
CA LYS A 6 -7.96 -32.69 11.74
C LYS A 6 -8.38 -31.51 12.62
N LEU A 7 -7.94 -30.31 12.26
CA LEU A 7 -8.17 -29.11 13.06
C LEU A 7 -9.62 -28.65 12.95
N ALA A 8 -10.28 -28.44 14.10
CA ALA A 8 -11.65 -27.93 14.15
C ALA A 8 -11.72 -26.40 14.03
N ALA A 9 -10.63 -25.70 14.35
CA ALA A 9 -10.52 -24.25 14.33
C ALA A 9 -9.13 -23.83 13.84
N THR A 10 -9.07 -22.63 13.27
CA THR A 10 -7.82 -21.94 12.93
C THR A 10 -7.17 -21.41 14.21
N ASN A 11 -5.85 -21.50 14.34
CA ASN A 11 -5.19 -20.98 15.52
C ASN A 11 -5.04 -19.45 15.48
N MET A 12 -5.30 -18.81 16.62
CA MET A 12 -5.21 -17.36 16.78
C MET A 12 -3.91 -16.90 17.46
N GLY A 13 -2.99 -17.84 17.70
CA GLY A 13 -1.72 -17.62 18.40
C GLY A 13 -1.04 -18.94 18.75
N PRO A 14 -0.15 -18.95 19.77
CA PRO A 14 0.44 -20.19 20.28
C PRO A 14 -0.62 -21.21 20.67
N VAL A 15 -0.35 -22.49 20.40
CA VAL A 15 -1.29 -23.59 20.63
C VAL A 15 -0.70 -24.57 21.63
N THR A 16 -1.54 -25.14 22.47
CA THR A 16 -1.21 -26.31 23.28
C THR A 16 -2.09 -27.49 22.90
N LEU A 17 -1.55 -28.70 22.89
CA LEU A 17 -2.31 -29.93 22.76
C LEU A 17 -2.31 -30.66 24.11
N HIS A 18 -3.50 -30.92 24.63
CA HIS A 18 -3.71 -31.70 25.85
C HIS A 18 -4.07 -33.14 25.48
N VAL A 19 -3.19 -34.07 25.81
CA VAL A 19 -3.45 -35.51 25.71
C VAL A 19 -3.48 -36.09 27.12
N LYS A 20 -4.50 -36.89 27.42
CA LYS A 20 -4.73 -37.46 28.76
C LYS A 20 -3.45 -38.13 29.28
N GLY A 21 -3.01 -37.73 30.48
CA GLY A 21 -1.80 -38.23 31.12
C GLY A 21 -0.53 -37.42 30.86
N LEU A 22 -0.51 -36.51 29.89
CA LEU A 22 0.66 -35.65 29.59
C LEU A 22 0.47 -34.17 29.97
N GLY A 23 -0.78 -33.77 30.25
CA GLY A 23 -1.16 -32.38 30.44
C GLY A 23 -1.17 -31.59 29.13
N ALA A 24 -1.39 -30.28 29.23
CA ALA A 24 -1.28 -29.37 28.10
C ALA A 24 0.21 -29.14 27.78
N ARG A 25 0.61 -29.41 26.55
CA ARG A 25 1.98 -29.21 26.06
C ARG A 25 1.96 -28.30 24.83
N PRO A 26 2.95 -27.41 24.65
CA PRO A 26 2.97 -26.49 23.52
C PRO A 26 3.12 -27.25 22.21
N VAL A 27 2.49 -26.72 21.16
CA VAL A 27 2.68 -27.15 19.78
C VAL A 27 3.64 -26.17 19.11
N VAL A 28 4.70 -26.70 18.49
CA VAL A 28 5.82 -25.91 17.93
C VAL A 28 6.18 -26.38 16.53
N PHE A 29 6.87 -25.51 15.79
CA PHE A 29 7.55 -25.89 14.55
C PHE A 29 8.68 -26.89 14.81
N ARG A 30 9.17 -27.55 13.76
CA ARG A 30 10.33 -28.45 13.83
C ARG A 30 11.60 -27.83 14.43
N GLY A 31 11.74 -26.50 14.34
CA GLY A 31 12.82 -25.73 14.97
C GLY A 31 12.54 -25.26 16.40
N GLY A 32 11.48 -25.74 17.07
CA GLY A 32 11.13 -25.39 18.45
C GLY A 32 10.43 -24.03 18.62
N ARG A 33 10.30 -23.22 17.56
CA ARG A 33 9.56 -21.95 17.62
C ARG A 33 8.06 -22.22 17.84
N ASN A 34 7.41 -21.42 18.68
CA ASN A 34 5.96 -21.44 18.84
C ASN A 34 5.25 -21.20 17.52
N LEU A 35 4.08 -21.84 17.36
CA LEU A 35 3.17 -21.49 16.28
C LEU A 35 2.70 -20.05 16.46
N VAL A 36 2.68 -19.31 15.36
CA VAL A 36 2.03 -17.99 15.31
C VAL A 36 0.65 -18.14 14.69
N ARG A 37 -0.14 -17.08 14.76
CA ARG A 37 -1.50 -17.06 14.22
C ARG A 37 -1.54 -17.50 12.75
N TYR A 38 -2.60 -18.21 12.39
CA TYR A 38 -2.84 -18.77 11.05
C TYR A 38 -1.90 -19.90 10.58
N CYS A 39 -0.90 -20.33 11.37
CA CYS A 39 -0.07 -21.48 11.00
C CYS A 39 -0.83 -22.82 10.94
N LEU A 40 -1.98 -22.91 11.60
CA LEU A 40 -2.90 -24.03 11.62
C LEU A 40 -4.28 -23.55 11.16
N THR A 41 -4.79 -24.10 10.07
CA THR A 41 -6.07 -23.69 9.49
C THR A 41 -7.17 -24.71 9.78
N LYS A 42 -8.41 -24.26 9.98
CA LYS A 42 -9.57 -25.16 10.14
C LYS A 42 -9.65 -26.15 8.98
N GLY A 43 -9.83 -27.42 9.30
CA GLY A 43 -9.94 -28.52 8.36
C GLY A 43 -8.60 -29.13 7.92
N GLN A 44 -7.47 -28.47 8.17
CA GLN A 44 -6.14 -29.02 7.90
C GLN A 44 -5.88 -30.23 8.79
N VAL A 45 -5.26 -31.25 8.20
CA VAL A 45 -4.75 -32.42 8.92
C VAL A 45 -3.28 -32.18 9.24
N VAL A 46 -2.91 -32.25 10.52
CA VAL A 46 -1.53 -32.07 10.97
C VAL A 46 -1.02 -33.32 11.65
N VAL A 47 0.28 -33.57 11.48
CA VAL A 47 1.00 -34.68 12.11
C VAL A 47 1.89 -34.07 13.18
N LEU A 48 1.67 -34.46 14.43
CA LEU A 48 2.42 -33.98 15.58
C LEU A 48 3.20 -35.13 16.21
N ILE A 49 4.48 -34.88 16.51
CA ILE A 49 5.37 -35.83 17.20
C ILE A 49 5.73 -35.24 18.55
N TYR A 50 5.43 -35.98 19.63
CA TYR A 50 5.86 -35.60 20.98
C TYR A 50 7.33 -35.93 21.17
N ASP A 51 8.14 -34.93 21.49
CA ASP A 51 9.61 -35.02 21.66
C ASP A 51 10.05 -35.23 23.13
N GLY A 52 9.10 -35.30 24.06
CA GLY A 52 9.36 -35.37 25.50
C GLY A 52 9.01 -34.08 26.25
N THR A 53 8.94 -32.95 25.55
CA THR A 53 8.65 -31.62 26.12
C THR A 53 7.46 -30.94 25.43
N SER A 54 7.41 -31.03 24.09
CA SER A 54 6.48 -30.31 23.22
C SER A 54 5.93 -31.22 22.12
N TRP A 55 4.88 -30.77 21.46
CA TRP A 55 4.36 -31.36 20.23
C TRP A 55 4.98 -30.67 19.02
N VAL A 56 5.81 -31.39 18.28
CA VAL A 56 6.52 -30.85 17.12
C VAL A 56 5.75 -31.18 15.84
N MET A 57 5.48 -30.19 15.00
CA MET A 57 4.89 -30.43 13.68
C MET A 57 5.85 -31.21 12.78
N ALA A 58 5.40 -32.37 12.30
CA ALA A 58 6.15 -33.21 11.38
C ALA A 58 5.96 -32.81 9.91
N ASN A 59 4.81 -32.20 9.57
CA ASN A 59 4.60 -31.53 8.29
C ASN A 59 4.99 -30.05 8.39
N GLU A 60 5.56 -29.49 7.32
CA GLU A 60 5.76 -28.05 7.23
C GLU A 60 4.40 -27.35 7.35
N ALA A 61 4.34 -26.26 8.14
CA ALA A 61 3.12 -25.47 8.17
C ALA A 61 2.85 -25.01 6.75
N THR A 62 1.67 -25.37 6.26
CA THR A 62 1.20 -24.87 4.98
C THR A 62 1.02 -23.38 5.16
N VAL A 63 1.76 -22.60 4.37
CA VAL A 63 1.53 -21.17 4.26
C VAL A 63 0.03 -20.95 4.02
N PRO A 64 -0.65 -20.08 4.76
CA PRO A 64 -2.09 -19.89 4.61
C PRO A 64 -2.42 -19.63 3.13
N SER A 65 -3.34 -20.39 2.54
CA SER A 65 -3.74 -20.15 1.14
C SER A 65 -4.56 -18.87 0.99
N VAL A 66 -5.11 -18.35 2.09
CA VAL A 66 -5.91 -17.14 2.14
C VAL A 66 -5.12 -16.06 2.89
N PRO A 67 -4.92 -14.87 2.28
CA PRO A 67 -4.37 -13.71 2.96
C PRO A 67 -5.13 -13.41 4.27
N PRO A 68 -4.43 -13.25 5.40
CA PRO A 68 -5.09 -12.82 6.63
C PRO A 68 -5.62 -11.41 6.47
N VAL A 69 -6.85 -11.18 6.92
CA VAL A 69 -7.49 -9.87 6.97
C VAL A 69 -7.39 -9.32 8.39
N VAL A 70 -6.97 -8.06 8.50
CA VAL A 70 -6.95 -7.27 9.73
C VAL A 70 -7.82 -6.04 9.51
N TYR A 71 -8.86 -5.87 10.33
CA TYR A 71 -9.80 -4.76 10.22
C TYR A 71 -9.34 -3.54 11.00
N VAL A 72 -9.49 -2.37 10.38
CA VAL A 72 -9.22 -1.06 10.98
C VAL A 72 -10.49 -0.21 10.93
N ARG A 73 -10.85 0.39 12.06
CA ARG A 73 -12.00 1.31 12.16
C ARG A 73 -11.64 2.53 13.00
N PRO A 74 -12.17 3.73 12.68
CA PRO A 74 -11.93 4.93 13.50
C PRO A 74 -12.46 4.81 14.93
N ASP A 75 -13.48 3.97 15.16
CA ASP A 75 -14.07 3.63 16.47
C ASP A 75 -13.47 2.36 17.11
N GLY A 76 -12.35 1.85 16.58
CA GLY A 76 -11.62 0.69 17.10
C GLY A 76 -10.62 1.03 18.21
N ASN A 77 -9.77 0.05 18.57
CA ASN A 77 -8.70 0.20 19.55
C ASN A 77 -7.48 -0.64 19.13
N ASP A 78 -6.28 -0.07 19.16
CA ASP A 78 -5.05 -0.78 18.77
C ASP A 78 -4.64 -1.92 19.72
N ALA A 79 -5.26 -2.01 20.89
CA ALA A 79 -5.16 -3.17 21.77
C ALA A 79 -5.99 -4.39 21.29
N ASN A 80 -6.88 -4.20 20.32
CA ASN A 80 -7.74 -5.26 19.79
C ASN A 80 -6.96 -6.27 18.94
N SER A 81 -7.64 -7.35 18.54
CA SER A 81 -7.04 -8.40 17.73
C SER A 81 -6.94 -8.04 16.24
N GLY A 82 -7.91 -7.26 15.74
CA GLY A 82 -8.10 -6.92 14.33
C GLY A 82 -8.98 -7.91 13.55
N ASP A 83 -9.71 -8.79 14.22
CA ASP A 83 -10.17 -10.06 13.61
C ASP A 83 -11.55 -9.98 12.97
N ALA A 84 -12.33 -8.99 13.38
CA ALA A 84 -13.65 -8.74 12.88
C ALA A 84 -13.87 -7.24 12.67
N ASN A 85 -14.78 -6.93 11.75
CA ASN A 85 -15.24 -5.58 11.49
C ASN A 85 -16.26 -5.13 12.55
N THR A 86 -15.85 -5.08 13.82
CA THR A 86 -16.66 -4.56 14.92
C THR A 86 -15.81 -3.59 15.75
N PRO A 87 -16.41 -2.60 16.44
CA PRO A 87 -15.64 -1.67 17.27
C PRO A 87 -14.81 -2.37 18.36
N GLY A 88 -15.33 -3.47 18.91
CA GLY A 88 -14.68 -4.24 19.97
C GLY A 88 -13.55 -5.16 19.51
N GLU A 89 -13.39 -5.39 18.20
CA GLU A 89 -12.37 -6.30 17.66
C GLU A 89 -11.46 -5.67 16.60
N ALA A 90 -11.86 -4.57 15.95
CA ALA A 90 -11.04 -3.88 14.96
C ALA A 90 -9.94 -3.03 15.62
N LEU A 91 -8.80 -2.91 14.95
CA LEU A 91 -7.74 -1.98 15.32
C LEU A 91 -8.18 -0.54 15.01
N GLN A 92 -7.56 0.44 15.65
CA GLN A 92 -7.87 1.86 15.41
C GLN A 92 -7.04 2.43 14.25
N THR A 93 -5.79 1.98 14.10
CA THR A 93 -4.84 2.54 13.15
C THR A 93 -4.36 1.53 12.10
N ILE A 94 -4.05 2.05 10.90
CA ILE A 94 -3.43 1.27 9.81
C ILE A 94 -2.03 0.80 10.23
N SER A 95 -1.28 1.62 10.96
CA SER A 95 0.05 1.25 11.47
C SER A 95 0.00 0.02 12.39
N ALA A 96 -0.94 -0.02 13.35
CA ALA A 96 -1.11 -1.20 14.21
C ALA A 96 -1.51 -2.45 13.42
N ALA A 97 -2.32 -2.28 12.36
CA ALA A 97 -2.67 -3.40 11.49
C ALA A 97 -1.46 -3.96 10.72
N ILE A 98 -0.57 -3.09 10.25
CA ILE A 98 0.68 -3.53 9.61
C ILE A 98 1.59 -4.25 10.62
N ASP A 99 1.75 -3.72 11.84
CA ASP A 99 2.52 -4.41 12.90
C ASP A 99 1.95 -5.80 13.21
N LYS A 100 0.62 -5.91 13.21
CA LYS A 100 -0.07 -7.18 13.40
C LYS A 100 0.24 -8.15 12.27
N LEU A 101 0.16 -7.71 11.02
CA LEU A 101 0.43 -8.54 9.86
C LEU A 101 1.90 -8.97 9.78
N GLU A 102 2.84 -8.11 10.17
CA GLU A 102 4.28 -8.46 10.21
C GLU A 102 4.60 -9.53 11.27
N SER A 103 3.74 -9.71 12.27
CA SER A 103 3.84 -10.82 13.23
C SER A 103 3.35 -12.17 12.69
N TYR A 104 2.69 -12.19 11.53
CA TYR A 104 2.12 -13.39 10.93
C TYR A 104 3.08 -14.06 9.93
N VAL A 105 2.86 -15.35 9.68
CA VAL A 105 3.40 -16.01 8.48
C VAL A 105 2.44 -15.71 7.33
N LEU A 106 2.84 -14.79 6.45
CA LEU A 106 2.01 -14.35 5.34
C LEU A 106 2.19 -15.25 4.10
N PRO A 107 1.13 -15.43 3.28
CA PRO A 107 1.29 -15.95 1.93
C PRO A 107 2.09 -15.02 1.02
N PRO A 108 2.54 -15.51 -0.15
CA PRO A 108 3.12 -14.65 -1.19
C PRO A 108 2.22 -13.47 -1.58
N ALA A 109 0.90 -13.66 -1.51
CA ALA A 109 -0.10 -12.62 -1.74
C ALA A 109 -0.15 -11.55 -0.61
N GLY A 110 0.51 -11.80 0.53
CA GLY A 110 0.60 -10.85 1.64
C GLY A 110 -0.57 -10.90 2.61
N GLY A 111 -0.69 -9.86 3.42
CA GLY A 111 -1.82 -9.60 4.32
C GLY A 111 -2.73 -8.48 3.81
N ILE A 112 -3.95 -8.40 4.34
CA ILE A 112 -4.94 -7.38 3.98
C ILE A 112 -5.25 -6.54 5.22
N VAL A 113 -5.09 -5.22 5.09
CA VAL A 113 -5.65 -4.21 5.99
C VAL A 113 -6.96 -3.73 5.38
N GLN A 114 -8.08 -4.08 6.00
CA GLN A 114 -9.41 -3.69 5.55
C GLN A 114 -9.93 -2.53 6.39
N LEU A 115 -10.22 -1.39 5.75
CA LEU A 115 -10.91 -0.28 6.39
C LEU A 115 -12.39 -0.67 6.52
N GLY A 116 -12.86 -0.76 7.76
CA GLY A 116 -14.12 -1.43 8.09
C GLY A 116 -15.38 -0.59 7.86
N ILE A 117 -15.31 0.74 7.97
CA ILE A 117 -16.46 1.65 7.86
C ILE A 117 -16.04 3.00 7.26
N PRO A 118 -16.99 3.77 6.71
CA PRO A 118 -16.79 5.18 6.42
C PRO A 118 -16.19 5.95 7.60
N GLY A 119 -15.24 6.84 7.31
CA GLY A 119 -14.64 7.73 8.30
C GLY A 119 -13.25 8.21 7.92
N THR A 120 -12.63 8.91 8.87
CA THR A 120 -11.26 9.41 8.73
C THR A 120 -10.30 8.55 9.54
N TYR A 121 -9.28 8.05 8.86
CA TYR A 121 -8.20 7.23 9.37
C TYR A 121 -6.93 8.08 9.48
N ALA A 122 -6.12 7.78 10.50
CA ALA A 122 -4.83 8.43 10.68
C ALA A 122 -3.88 8.10 9.50
N SER A 123 -3.02 9.07 9.16
CA SER A 123 -1.97 8.87 8.16
C SER A 123 -1.06 7.69 8.48
N VAL A 124 -0.55 7.04 7.43
CA VAL A 124 0.38 5.91 7.56
C VAL A 124 1.76 6.29 7.04
N ARG A 125 2.76 6.18 7.92
CA ARG A 125 4.16 6.48 7.61
C ARG A 125 5.11 5.51 8.25
N ARG A 126 5.66 4.60 7.45
CA ARG A 126 6.56 3.60 7.99
C ARG A 126 7.33 2.87 6.92
N ALA A 127 8.44 2.29 7.35
CA ALA A 127 9.00 1.13 6.70
C ALA A 127 8.19 -0.12 7.06
N PHE A 128 8.14 -1.05 6.11
CA PHE A 128 7.61 -2.39 6.35
C PHE A 128 8.29 -3.39 5.41
N VAL A 129 8.19 -4.67 5.74
CA VAL A 129 8.73 -5.76 4.91
C VAL A 129 7.61 -6.68 4.46
N GLY A 130 7.74 -7.21 3.24
CA GLY A 130 6.77 -8.13 2.66
C GLY A 130 5.68 -7.42 1.87
N THR A 131 4.54 -8.09 1.71
CA THR A 131 3.43 -7.64 0.85
C THR A 131 2.20 -7.35 1.70
N ILE A 132 1.60 -6.18 1.52
CA ILE A 132 0.32 -5.80 2.16
C ILE A 132 -0.63 -5.19 1.15
N SER A 133 -1.94 -5.35 1.37
CA SER A 133 -2.98 -4.60 0.68
C SER A 133 -3.73 -3.72 1.68
N ILE A 134 -3.93 -2.44 1.38
CA ILE A 134 -4.76 -1.51 2.15
C ILE A 134 -6.02 -1.23 1.33
N ILE A 135 -7.17 -1.64 1.84
CA ILE A 135 -8.41 -1.67 1.06
C ILE A 135 -9.51 -0.91 1.82
N GLY A 136 -10.10 0.10 1.18
CA GLY A 136 -11.34 0.74 1.62
C GLY A 136 -12.56 0.17 0.90
N ASP A 137 -13.38 1.05 0.34
CA ASP A 137 -14.53 0.68 -0.51
C ASP A 137 -14.29 1.24 -1.92
N GLU A 138 -14.07 0.36 -2.90
CA GLU A 138 -13.82 0.76 -4.29
C GLU A 138 -15.03 1.40 -4.96
N ALA A 139 -16.25 1.13 -4.49
CA ALA A 139 -17.46 1.77 -5.00
C ALA A 139 -17.66 3.17 -4.40
N ASN A 140 -17.15 3.40 -3.18
CA ASN A 140 -17.34 4.66 -2.44
C ASN A 140 -16.04 5.17 -1.79
N PRO A 141 -14.95 5.38 -2.56
CA PRO A 141 -13.64 5.74 -2.02
C PRO A 141 -13.66 7.06 -1.23
N GLU A 142 -14.56 7.98 -1.60
CA GLU A 142 -14.77 9.30 -0.96
C GLU A 142 -14.96 9.22 0.56
N TYR A 143 -15.58 8.14 1.04
CA TYR A 143 -15.94 8.00 2.46
C TYR A 143 -14.86 7.33 3.32
N TYR A 144 -13.78 6.83 2.71
CA TYR A 144 -12.69 6.13 3.40
C TYR A 144 -11.43 6.99 3.34
N VAL A 145 -11.41 8.02 4.18
CA VAL A 145 -10.42 9.09 4.12
C VAL A 145 -9.19 8.73 4.96
N ILE A 146 -8.01 8.70 4.37
CA ILE A 146 -6.74 8.71 5.10
C ILE A 146 -6.21 10.14 5.06
N SER A 147 -6.07 10.74 6.24
CA SER A 147 -5.65 12.15 6.36
C SER A 147 -4.47 12.28 7.32
N ASN A 148 -3.57 13.19 6.99
CA ASN A 148 -2.52 13.65 7.89
C ASN A 148 -3.07 14.62 8.96
N SER A 149 -2.34 14.72 10.07
CA SER A 149 -2.59 15.73 11.12
C SER A 149 -1.74 16.98 10.87
N PRO A 150 -2.06 18.15 11.46
CA PRO A 150 -1.17 19.31 11.40
C PRO A 150 0.29 18.98 11.77
N GLY A 151 1.23 19.34 10.91
CA GLY A 151 2.67 19.04 11.06
C GLY A 151 3.16 17.81 10.27
N ASP A 152 2.24 16.99 9.77
CA ASP A 152 2.55 15.83 8.96
C ASP A 152 2.59 16.17 7.46
N TYR A 153 3.74 16.01 6.78
CA TYR A 153 3.93 16.23 5.32
C TYR A 153 3.08 15.45 4.26
N THR A 154 2.32 14.40 4.61
CA THR A 154 1.65 13.46 3.69
C THR A 154 0.72 12.49 4.43
N PRO A 155 -0.47 12.19 3.88
CA PRO A 155 -1.33 11.10 4.35
C PRO A 155 -0.68 9.72 4.30
N VAL A 156 0.13 9.45 3.26
CA VAL A 156 0.76 8.14 3.05
C VAL A 156 2.22 8.30 2.59
N ALA A 157 3.14 7.77 3.40
CA ALA A 157 4.54 7.57 3.03
C ALA A 157 5.02 6.19 3.42
N LEU A 158 5.30 5.36 2.42
CA LEU A 158 5.73 3.99 2.62
C LEU A 158 7.16 3.80 2.15
N ILE A 159 7.90 2.94 2.86
CA ILE A 159 9.33 2.71 2.65
C ILE A 159 9.57 1.19 2.56
N GLY A 160 10.23 0.75 1.49
CA GLY A 160 10.43 -0.67 1.22
C GLY A 160 9.12 -1.42 0.94
N GLY A 161 9.14 -2.74 1.14
CA GLY A 161 7.96 -3.60 0.99
C GLY A 161 7.24 -3.53 -0.37
N THR A 162 6.09 -4.20 -0.44
CA THR A 162 5.14 -4.09 -1.55
C THR A 162 3.76 -3.76 -1.00
N VAL A 163 3.17 -2.66 -1.44
CA VAL A 163 1.82 -2.25 -1.07
C VAL A 163 0.91 -2.25 -2.29
N THR A 164 -0.31 -2.76 -2.12
CA THR A 164 -1.42 -2.45 -3.01
C THR A 164 -2.43 -1.60 -2.25
N MET A 165 -2.89 -0.49 -2.82
CA MET A 165 -3.88 0.37 -2.16
C MET A 165 -5.07 0.64 -3.08
N ARG A 166 -6.28 0.45 -2.56
CA ARG A 166 -7.52 0.58 -3.35
C ARG A 166 -8.70 1.11 -2.56
N GLY A 167 -9.59 1.85 -3.22
CA GLY A 167 -10.88 2.25 -2.65
C GLY A 167 -10.76 3.25 -1.49
N VAL A 168 -9.80 4.17 -1.57
CA VAL A 168 -9.52 5.13 -0.49
C VAL A 168 -9.38 6.55 -1.02
N HIS A 169 -9.69 7.52 -0.17
CA HIS A 169 -9.46 8.94 -0.40
C HIS A 169 -8.28 9.40 0.47
N LEU A 170 -7.17 9.76 -0.17
CA LEU A 170 -6.04 10.40 0.50
C LEU A 170 -6.25 11.91 0.49
N LYS A 171 -6.37 12.50 1.67
CA LYS A 171 -6.59 13.94 1.82
C LYS A 171 -5.47 14.57 2.60
N ASN A 172 -4.71 15.43 1.94
CA ASN A 172 -3.70 16.23 2.59
C ASN A 172 -4.28 17.57 3.08
N VAL A 173 -4.16 17.84 4.39
CA VAL A 173 -4.72 19.03 5.04
C VAL A 173 -3.66 19.94 5.67
N THR A 174 -2.38 19.79 5.32
CA THR A 174 -1.29 20.54 5.97
C THR A 174 -0.41 21.35 5.04
N VAL A 175 -0.24 22.62 5.39
CA VAL A 175 0.67 23.56 4.71
C VAL A 175 2.14 23.21 4.99
N ASN A 176 2.84 22.58 4.04
CA ASN A 176 4.31 22.46 4.07
C ASN A 176 4.90 22.39 2.65
N ALA A 177 6.15 22.82 2.46
CA ALA A 177 6.77 23.08 1.16
C ALA A 177 7.30 21.82 0.42
N TRP A 178 7.31 20.65 1.07
CA TRP A 178 7.77 19.37 0.50
C TRP A 178 6.74 18.28 0.71
N VAL A 179 5.52 18.57 0.28
CA VAL A 179 4.34 17.79 0.62
C VAL A 179 3.92 16.94 -0.57
N VAL A 180 3.38 15.77 -0.27
CA VAL A 180 2.86 14.82 -1.25
C VAL A 180 1.58 14.22 -0.72
N VAL A 181 0.68 13.77 -1.59
CA VAL A 181 -0.51 13.04 -1.15
C VAL A 181 -0.18 11.55 -0.93
N PHE A 182 0.54 10.92 -1.87
CA PHE A 182 1.06 9.56 -1.75
C PHE A 182 2.54 9.47 -2.15
N SER A 183 3.36 8.82 -1.32
CA SER A 183 4.76 8.52 -1.66
C SER A 183 5.18 7.09 -1.36
N ILE A 184 6.02 6.56 -2.26
CA ILE A 184 6.77 5.32 -2.08
C ILE A 184 8.28 5.60 -2.23
N ASN A 185 9.09 5.07 -1.32
CA ASN A 185 10.51 5.44 -1.20
C ASN A 185 11.41 4.22 -0.95
N LEU A 186 12.72 4.39 -1.18
CA LEU A 186 13.82 3.47 -0.82
C LEU A 186 13.54 2.01 -1.24
N GLY A 187 13.38 1.78 -2.54
CA GLY A 187 13.15 0.45 -3.10
C GLY A 187 11.74 -0.13 -2.87
N GLY A 188 10.81 0.65 -2.31
CA GLY A 188 9.43 0.22 -2.13
C GLY A 188 8.69 0.04 -3.45
N THR A 189 7.71 -0.87 -3.45
CA THR A 189 6.81 -1.11 -4.59
C THR A 189 5.39 -0.76 -4.19
N ALA A 190 4.70 0.05 -4.99
CA ALA A 190 3.30 0.41 -4.75
C ALA A 190 2.43 0.16 -5.99
N ARG A 191 1.18 -0.27 -5.78
CA ARG A 191 0.15 -0.33 -6.81
C ARG A 191 -1.13 0.33 -6.33
N CYS A 192 -1.60 1.33 -7.07
CA CYS A 192 -2.71 2.20 -6.67
C CYS A 192 -3.87 2.08 -7.66
N TYR A 193 -5.09 1.81 -7.18
CA TYR A 193 -6.30 1.68 -8.02
C TYR A 193 -7.51 2.31 -7.33
N ASN A 194 -8.44 2.91 -8.07
CA ASN A 194 -9.70 3.42 -7.51
C ASN A 194 -9.48 4.30 -6.27
N MET A 195 -8.52 5.23 -6.36
CA MET A 195 -8.15 6.14 -5.28
C MET A 195 -8.55 7.58 -5.61
N ILE A 196 -8.88 8.36 -4.59
CA ILE A 196 -9.00 9.82 -4.70
C ILE A 196 -7.79 10.42 -4.01
N LEU A 197 -7.11 11.37 -4.66
CA LEU A 197 -6.00 12.11 -4.08
C LEU A 197 -6.40 13.57 -4.05
N GLU A 198 -6.45 14.17 -2.86
CA GLU A 198 -6.84 15.54 -2.63
C GLU A 198 -5.78 16.27 -1.79
N THR A 199 -5.45 17.50 -2.15
CA THR A 199 -4.77 18.43 -1.24
C THR A 199 -5.45 19.79 -1.20
N THR A 200 -5.49 20.41 -0.03
CA THR A 200 -5.88 21.83 0.12
C THR A 200 -4.71 22.79 -0.09
N GLU A 201 -3.54 22.28 -0.46
CA GLU A 201 -2.27 22.97 -0.29
C GLU A 201 -1.54 23.26 -1.60
N ASN A 202 -0.77 24.35 -1.57
CA ASN A 202 0.21 24.66 -2.59
C ASN A 202 1.54 23.97 -2.28
N GLY A 203 2.29 23.54 -3.30
CA GLY A 203 3.59 22.90 -3.16
C GLY A 203 3.56 21.37 -3.17
N VAL A 204 2.49 20.76 -3.69
CA VAL A 204 2.25 19.32 -3.55
C VAL A 204 2.24 18.59 -4.90
N TYR A 205 2.80 17.37 -4.93
CA TYR A 205 2.53 16.37 -5.97
C TYR A 205 1.46 15.37 -5.50
N SER A 206 0.60 14.89 -6.39
CA SER A 206 -0.34 13.81 -6.03
C SER A 206 0.42 12.52 -5.72
N PHE A 207 1.31 12.10 -6.62
CA PHE A 207 2.11 10.89 -6.50
C PHE A 207 3.60 11.18 -6.60
N ILE A 208 4.38 10.58 -5.70
CA ILE A 208 5.85 10.54 -5.78
C ILE A 208 6.34 9.09 -5.72
N ALA A 209 7.23 8.75 -6.65
CA ALA A 209 8.15 7.64 -6.52
C ALA A 209 9.57 8.21 -6.37
N ASP A 210 10.28 7.73 -5.36
CA ASP A 210 11.63 8.21 -5.03
C ASP A 210 12.58 7.07 -4.63
N HIS A 211 13.89 7.29 -4.76
CA HIS A 211 14.99 6.40 -4.37
C HIS A 211 14.78 4.94 -4.81
N ALA A 212 14.89 4.68 -6.11
CA ALA A 212 14.77 3.35 -6.72
C ALA A 212 13.45 2.59 -6.42
N SER A 213 12.39 3.30 -6.06
CA SER A 213 11.06 2.71 -5.88
C SER A 213 10.33 2.50 -7.21
N TYR A 214 9.28 1.66 -7.15
CA TYR A 214 8.37 1.40 -8.26
C TYR A 214 6.94 1.75 -7.85
N LEU A 215 6.27 2.58 -8.63
CA LEU A 215 4.88 2.97 -8.42
C LEU A 215 4.06 2.68 -9.67
N GLU A 216 3.10 1.77 -9.56
CA GLU A 216 2.08 1.54 -10.58
C GLU A 216 0.79 2.27 -10.22
N ILE A 217 0.28 3.07 -11.16
CA ILE A 217 -0.99 3.78 -11.05
C ILE A 217 -1.94 3.16 -12.07
N GLY A 218 -2.85 2.34 -11.55
CA GLY A 218 -3.86 1.64 -12.33
C GLY A 218 -5.11 2.48 -12.53
N THR A 219 -6.24 1.79 -12.74
CA THR A 219 -7.48 2.42 -13.17
C THR A 219 -8.23 3.15 -12.06
N GLY A 220 -9.07 4.11 -12.45
CA GLY A 220 -10.06 4.76 -11.58
C GLY A 220 -9.50 5.71 -10.52
N CYS A 221 -8.22 6.09 -10.64
CA CYS A 221 -7.64 7.11 -9.78
C CYS A 221 -8.11 8.51 -10.19
N VAL A 222 -8.53 9.31 -9.22
CA VAL A 222 -8.97 10.69 -9.40
C VAL A 222 -8.02 11.62 -8.66
N LEU A 223 -7.45 12.59 -9.37
CA LEU A 223 -6.53 13.59 -8.85
C LEU A 223 -7.29 14.90 -8.70
N ARG A 224 -7.62 15.27 -7.47
CA ARG A 224 -8.20 16.55 -7.11
C ARG A 224 -7.10 17.42 -6.51
N SER A 225 -6.83 18.57 -7.11
CA SER A 225 -5.95 19.57 -6.52
C SER A 225 -4.54 19.06 -6.15
N ALA A 226 -3.55 19.41 -6.97
CA ALA A 226 -2.14 19.41 -6.61
C ALA A 226 -1.51 20.58 -7.35
N SER A 227 -0.58 21.31 -6.72
CA SER A 227 -0.12 22.58 -7.28
C SER A 227 1.26 22.53 -7.93
N LEU A 228 2.09 21.51 -7.67
CA LEU A 228 3.38 21.34 -8.37
C LEU A 228 3.20 20.50 -9.64
N GLY A 229 2.48 19.39 -9.50
CA GLY A 229 2.25 18.41 -10.56
C GLY A 229 1.41 17.22 -10.07
N ALA A 230 1.04 16.33 -10.98
CA ALA A 230 0.39 15.08 -10.62
C ALA A 230 1.40 14.00 -10.25
N PHE A 231 2.48 13.88 -11.03
CA PHE A 231 3.44 12.77 -10.90
C PHE A 231 4.87 13.31 -10.81
N LEU A 232 5.63 12.78 -9.86
CA LEU A 232 7.07 12.98 -9.78
C LEU A 232 7.78 11.64 -9.61
N ALA A 233 8.61 11.30 -10.59
CA ALA A 233 9.61 10.26 -10.48
C ALA A 233 10.99 10.91 -10.30
N GLN A 234 11.76 10.46 -9.32
CA GLN A 234 13.11 10.96 -9.04
C GLN A 234 14.04 9.89 -8.45
N ASN A 235 15.35 10.16 -8.47
CA ASN A 235 16.41 9.33 -7.88
C ASN A 235 16.32 7.85 -8.29
N GLY A 236 16.29 7.60 -9.60
CA GLY A 236 16.27 6.25 -10.17
C GLY A 236 14.97 5.46 -9.98
N SER A 237 13.89 6.11 -9.53
CA SER A 237 12.57 5.47 -9.40
C SER A 237 11.83 5.31 -10.74
N GLN A 238 10.74 4.55 -10.70
CA GLN A 238 9.85 4.35 -11.83
C GLN A 238 8.39 4.60 -11.44
N ILE A 239 7.68 5.39 -12.26
CA ILE A 239 6.21 5.45 -12.26
C ILE A 239 5.70 4.78 -13.53
N VAL A 240 4.71 3.90 -13.39
CA VAL A 240 4.01 3.26 -14.51
C VAL A 240 2.55 3.63 -14.46
N LEU A 241 2.07 4.29 -15.50
CA LEU A 241 0.66 4.62 -15.69
C LEU A 241 -0.01 3.48 -16.47
N SER A 242 -0.45 2.45 -15.75
CA SER A 242 -1.06 1.25 -16.33
C SER A 242 -2.56 1.42 -16.63
N GLY A 243 -3.23 2.39 -16.01
CA GLY A 243 -4.65 2.69 -16.19
C GLY A 243 -5.00 3.81 -17.17
N GLY A 244 -4.07 4.27 -18.02
CA GLY A 244 -4.26 5.37 -18.98
C GLY A 244 -5.63 5.39 -19.69
N GLY A 245 -6.28 6.56 -19.70
CA GLY A 245 -7.69 6.75 -20.07
C GLY A 245 -8.68 6.71 -18.90
N THR A 246 -8.26 6.22 -17.73
CA THR A 246 -9.12 6.15 -16.52
C THR A 246 -8.56 6.90 -15.31
N ILE A 247 -7.34 7.44 -15.41
CA ILE A 247 -6.85 8.44 -14.45
C ILE A 247 -7.47 9.77 -14.84
N THR A 248 -8.18 10.41 -13.91
CA THR A 248 -8.90 11.66 -14.15
C THR A 248 -8.33 12.78 -13.29
N ILE A 249 -8.06 13.94 -13.90
CA ILE A 249 -7.83 15.19 -13.18
C ILE A 249 -9.18 15.89 -13.01
N ASP A 250 -9.54 16.14 -11.76
CA ASP A 250 -10.79 16.76 -11.36
C ASP A 250 -10.51 18.15 -10.78
N ASN A 251 -11.38 19.13 -11.08
CA ASN A 251 -11.29 20.55 -10.68
C ASN A 251 -10.16 21.40 -11.31
N ASP A 252 -9.89 21.28 -12.62
CA ASP A 252 -9.01 22.19 -13.38
C ASP A 252 -7.67 22.52 -12.68
N ALA A 253 -6.90 21.48 -12.32
CA ALA A 253 -5.66 21.62 -11.56
C ALA A 253 -4.68 22.62 -12.22
N THR A 254 -4.01 23.45 -11.42
CA THR A 254 -2.96 24.37 -11.91
C THR A 254 -1.60 23.93 -11.40
N TYR A 255 -0.73 23.50 -12.31
CA TYR A 255 0.61 23.00 -12.02
C TYR A 255 1.67 24.07 -12.26
N SER A 256 2.43 24.40 -11.22
CA SER A 256 3.53 25.36 -11.30
C SER A 256 4.83 24.78 -11.85
N ILE A 257 5.00 23.45 -11.85
CA ILE A 257 6.12 22.76 -12.49
C ILE A 257 5.65 22.11 -13.77
N ALA A 258 4.93 20.98 -13.67
CA ALA A 258 4.35 20.26 -14.80
C ALA A 258 3.40 19.16 -14.31
N CYS A 259 2.46 18.70 -15.15
CA CYS A 259 1.63 17.55 -14.81
C CYS A 259 2.48 16.29 -14.51
N ALA A 260 3.50 16.00 -15.31
CA ALA A 260 4.42 14.88 -15.10
C ALA A 260 5.89 15.31 -15.08
N THR A 261 6.61 14.89 -14.05
CA THR A 261 8.03 15.25 -13.84
C THR A 261 8.89 14.00 -13.69
N ALA A 262 9.90 13.84 -14.54
CA ALA A 262 10.91 12.79 -14.41
C ALA A 262 12.31 13.41 -14.30
N GLN A 263 13.01 13.14 -13.19
CA GLN A 263 14.34 13.69 -12.92
C GLN A 263 15.31 12.65 -12.34
N THR A 264 16.60 12.95 -12.35
CA THR A 264 17.66 12.18 -11.66
C THR A 264 17.63 10.68 -11.98
N GLY A 265 17.71 10.37 -13.28
CA GLY A 265 17.74 8.99 -13.79
C GLY A 265 16.46 8.18 -13.61
N SER A 266 15.33 8.83 -13.29
CA SER A 266 14.03 8.17 -13.15
C SER A 266 13.28 8.02 -14.47
N CYS A 267 12.18 7.27 -14.42
CA CYS A 267 11.33 7.05 -15.59
C CYS A 267 9.84 7.15 -15.25
N ILE A 268 9.05 7.76 -16.14
CA ILE A 268 7.60 7.62 -16.18
C ILE A 268 7.23 6.91 -17.48
N THR A 269 6.59 5.76 -17.41
CA THR A 269 6.09 5.02 -18.58
C THR A 269 4.59 4.92 -18.57
N THR A 270 4.00 4.86 -19.77
CA THR A 270 2.57 4.69 -19.96
C THR A 270 2.31 3.41 -20.74
N SER A 271 1.25 2.68 -20.41
CA SER A 271 0.84 1.47 -21.14
C SER A 271 -0.62 1.51 -21.59
N ALA A 272 -1.23 2.70 -21.59
CA ALA A 272 -2.65 2.89 -21.80
C ALA A 272 -2.92 4.32 -22.34
N GLY A 273 -4.18 4.74 -22.48
CA GLY A 273 -4.57 6.00 -23.14
C GLY A 273 -4.20 7.28 -22.36
N PRO A 274 -4.42 8.48 -22.96
CA PRO A 274 -4.10 9.75 -22.31
C PRO A 274 -4.88 9.96 -21.02
N ILE A 275 -4.34 10.78 -20.13
CA ILE A 275 -5.04 11.17 -18.88
C ILE A 275 -6.22 12.08 -19.23
N SER A 276 -7.37 11.85 -18.59
CA SER A 276 -8.57 12.67 -18.78
C SER A 276 -8.61 13.86 -17.82
N GLY A 277 -9.40 14.88 -18.17
CA GLY A 277 -9.53 16.11 -17.40
C GLY A 277 -8.66 17.24 -17.92
N ASN A 278 -8.82 18.41 -17.31
CA ASN A 278 -8.10 19.62 -17.71
C ASN A 278 -7.09 20.01 -16.64
N ALA A 279 -5.97 20.57 -17.09
CA ALA A 279 -4.99 21.19 -16.21
C ALA A 279 -4.40 22.44 -16.88
N THR A 280 -4.04 23.44 -16.06
CA THR A 280 -3.26 24.61 -16.44
C THR A 280 -1.80 24.39 -16.05
N GLY A 281 -0.86 24.87 -16.86
CA GLY A 281 0.58 24.68 -16.64
C GLY A 281 1.23 23.77 -17.67
N ALA A 282 2.49 23.42 -17.45
CA ALA A 282 3.25 22.58 -18.38
C ALA A 282 2.78 21.13 -18.34
N ARG A 283 2.77 20.45 -19.49
CA ARG A 283 2.36 19.03 -19.57
C ARG A 283 3.38 18.10 -18.95
N TYR A 284 4.66 18.38 -19.17
CA TYR A 284 5.74 17.54 -18.67
C TYR A 284 7.03 18.32 -18.43
N TYR A 285 7.88 17.77 -17.57
CA TYR A 285 9.25 18.21 -17.36
C TYR A 285 10.19 17.00 -17.21
N CYS A 286 11.17 16.88 -18.11
CA CYS A 286 12.20 15.84 -18.05
C CYS A 286 13.58 16.48 -17.96
N ALA A 287 14.39 16.13 -16.96
CA ALA A 287 15.77 16.63 -16.81
C ALA A 287 16.66 15.61 -16.09
N THR A 288 17.97 15.84 -16.05
CA THR A 288 18.94 15.03 -15.28
C THR A 288 18.81 13.53 -15.56
N ASN A 289 18.82 13.15 -16.83
CA ASN A 289 18.60 11.80 -17.35
C ASN A 289 17.22 11.19 -17.03
N GLY A 290 16.24 12.01 -16.65
CA GLY A 290 14.85 11.59 -16.50
C GLY A 290 14.19 11.33 -17.86
N VAL A 291 13.40 10.25 -17.94
CA VAL A 291 12.72 9.83 -19.18
C VAL A 291 11.21 9.76 -18.95
N ILE A 292 10.43 10.29 -19.88
CA ILE A 292 8.99 10.08 -19.94
C ILE A 292 8.66 9.41 -21.28
N TRP A 293 8.01 8.25 -21.22
CA TRP A 293 7.66 7.43 -22.39
C TRP A 293 6.13 7.31 -22.54
N VAL A 294 5.59 7.99 -23.55
CA VAL A 294 4.16 8.15 -23.88
C VAL A 294 3.78 7.60 -25.26
N ASN A 295 4.67 6.83 -25.89
CA ASN A 295 4.46 6.27 -27.24
C ASN A 295 4.15 7.34 -28.30
N GLY A 296 4.78 8.52 -28.21
CA GLY A 296 4.70 9.58 -29.22
C GLY A 296 3.58 10.63 -29.03
N ASP A 297 2.70 10.48 -28.04
CA ASP A 297 1.64 11.47 -27.80
C ASP A 297 2.11 12.66 -26.95
N GLN A 298 2.49 13.76 -27.62
CA GLN A 298 2.90 15.01 -26.95
C GLN A 298 1.81 15.67 -26.09
N ASN A 299 0.55 15.24 -26.21
CA ASN A 299 -0.58 15.72 -25.43
C ASN A 299 -1.08 14.69 -24.40
N PHE A 300 -0.31 13.61 -24.17
CA PHE A 300 -0.70 12.55 -23.24
C PHE A 300 -1.07 13.07 -21.85
N PHE A 301 -0.27 14.02 -21.35
CA PHE A 301 -0.51 14.72 -20.11
C PHE A 301 -1.26 16.03 -20.38
N PRO A 302 -2.31 16.36 -19.61
CA PRO A 302 -3.02 17.62 -19.74
C PRO A 302 -2.14 18.80 -19.29
N GLY A 303 -2.43 19.96 -19.86
CA GLY A 303 -1.68 21.19 -19.64
C GLY A 303 -1.87 22.19 -20.78
N THR A 304 -1.95 23.47 -20.42
CA THR A 304 -2.08 24.60 -21.36
C THR A 304 -0.74 25.07 -21.92
N ILE A 305 0.38 24.71 -21.28
CA ILE A 305 1.73 25.07 -21.69
C ILE A 305 2.43 23.81 -22.24
N PRO A 306 3.15 23.89 -23.37
CA PRO A 306 4.00 22.79 -23.83
C PRO A 306 4.97 22.31 -22.76
N GLY A 307 5.27 21.00 -22.74
CA GLY A 307 6.26 20.46 -21.80
C GLY A 307 7.71 20.71 -22.25
N THR A 308 8.64 20.49 -21.32
CA THR A 308 10.08 20.69 -21.53
C THR A 308 10.83 19.38 -21.33
N ALA A 309 11.65 18.99 -22.30
CA ALA A 309 12.70 17.99 -22.13
C ALA A 309 14.05 18.69 -22.20
N ASP A 310 14.73 18.82 -21.06
CA ASP A 310 16.04 19.47 -20.98
C ASP A 310 17.13 18.53 -21.50
N THR A 311 17.46 18.69 -22.78
CA THR A 311 18.46 17.87 -23.46
C THR A 311 19.88 18.12 -22.96
N ASN A 312 20.16 19.27 -22.33
CA ASN A 312 21.50 19.55 -21.77
C ASN A 312 21.81 18.65 -20.57
N THR A 313 20.77 18.22 -19.86
CA THR A 313 20.88 17.30 -18.72
C THR A 313 20.46 15.88 -19.09
N GLY A 314 20.27 15.58 -20.38
CA GLY A 314 19.90 14.25 -20.86
C GLY A 314 18.43 13.89 -20.68
N GLY A 315 17.56 14.85 -20.35
CA GLY A 315 16.12 14.65 -20.25
C GLY A 315 15.50 14.24 -21.59
N ARG A 316 14.56 13.29 -21.57
CA ARG A 316 13.88 12.78 -22.77
C ARG A 316 12.38 12.66 -22.57
N TYR A 317 11.63 13.05 -23.59
CA TYR A 317 10.20 12.80 -23.73
C TYR A 317 9.98 12.15 -25.09
N ALA A 318 9.39 10.96 -25.12
CA ALA A 318 9.25 10.13 -26.32
C ALA A 318 7.92 9.38 -26.36
#